data_AF-A0A176FD80-F1
#
_entry.id   AF-A0A176FD80-F1
#
_cell.length_a   1.000
_cell.length_b   1.000
_cell.length_c   1.000
_cell.angle_alpha   90.00
_cell.angle_beta   90.00
_cell.angle_gamma   90.00
#
_symmetry.space_group_name_H-M   'P 1'
#
loop_
_entity.id
_entity.type
_entity.pdbx_description
1 polymer ?
#
loop_
_entity_poly.entity_id
_entity_poly.type
_entity_poly.pdbx_seq_one_letter_code
_entity_poly.pdbx_strand_id
1 'polypeptide(L)'
;MQTYDLAADGLRGLNEALQAQSAQTNETAWEVVNPRGSHAIAVGLDAPIEVRVSGSTGYYCAGMNQQATVHVTGSVGPGVAENMMSGTVVVEGDASQYAGATGHGGLLVIKGNASSRCGISMKGIDIVVHGNVGHMSAFMGQAGNLVVCGDAGDALGDSIYEAKLFVRGKVKSLGADCIEKEMR
;
A
#
# COMPACT_ATOMS: atom_id res chain seq x y z
N MET A 1 2.21 -19.48 14.35
CA MET A 1 1.93 -18.90 13.01
C MET A 1 0.80 -19.73 12.44
N GLN A 2 -0.38 -19.14 12.29
CA GLN A 2 -1.60 -19.81 11.85
C GLN A 2 -1.68 -19.77 10.32
N THR A 3 -1.83 -20.92 9.67
CA THR A 3 -1.98 -20.98 8.21
C THR A 3 -3.46 -21.00 7.85
N TYR A 4 -3.88 -20.12 6.93
CA TYR A 4 -5.23 -20.02 6.39
C TYR A 4 -5.20 -20.31 4.89
N ASP A 5 -5.94 -21.33 4.43
CA ASP A 5 -6.04 -21.65 3.01
C ASP A 5 -7.20 -20.88 2.38
N LEU A 6 -6.87 -19.79 1.67
CA LEU A 6 -7.90 -18.93 1.09
C LEU A 6 -8.76 -19.67 0.05
N ALA A 7 -8.18 -20.63 -0.67
CA ALA A 7 -8.91 -21.37 -1.70
C ALA A 7 -9.88 -22.39 -1.11
N ALA A 8 -9.58 -22.92 0.08
CA ALA A 8 -10.44 -23.89 0.78
C ALA A 8 -11.50 -23.21 1.64
N ASP A 9 -11.11 -22.21 2.42
CA ASP A 9 -11.94 -21.64 3.50
C ASP A 9 -12.60 -20.30 3.13
N GLY A 10 -12.14 -19.67 2.04
CA GLY A 10 -12.77 -18.50 1.42
C GLY A 10 -12.43 -17.16 2.06
N LEU A 11 -12.65 -16.08 1.30
CA LEU A 11 -12.25 -14.72 1.67
C LEU A 11 -12.97 -14.15 2.88
N ARG A 12 -14.26 -14.46 3.02
CA ARG A 12 -15.06 -13.95 4.13
C ARG A 12 -14.54 -14.49 5.46
N GLY A 13 -14.30 -15.80 5.52
CA GLY A 13 -13.78 -16.44 6.73
C GLY A 13 -12.39 -15.92 7.09
N LEU A 14 -11.53 -15.64 6.09
CA LEU A 14 -10.22 -15.04 6.33
C LEU A 14 -10.35 -13.70 7.04
N ASN A 15 -11.12 -12.77 6.48
CA ASN A 15 -11.23 -11.43 7.05
C ASN A 15 -11.95 -11.44 8.41
N GLU A 16 -12.97 -12.28 8.59
CA GLU A 16 -13.61 -12.47 9.90
C GLU A 16 -12.59 -12.97 10.95
N ALA A 17 -11.75 -13.96 10.60
CA ALA A 17 -10.72 -14.49 11.49
C ALA A 17 -9.65 -13.45 11.84
N LEU A 18 -9.17 -12.69 10.85
CA LEU A 18 -8.15 -11.66 11.08
C LEU A 18 -8.69 -10.45 11.86
N GLN A 19 -9.90 -10.00 11.58
CA GLN A 19 -10.52 -8.85 12.26
C GLN A 19 -10.91 -9.19 13.70
N ALA A 20 -11.27 -10.45 13.98
CA ALA A 20 -11.54 -10.93 15.34
C ALA A 20 -10.32 -10.79 16.28
N GLN A 21 -9.09 -10.64 15.74
CA GLN A 21 -7.88 -10.48 16.54
C GLN A 21 -7.77 -9.13 17.27
N SER A 22 -8.69 -8.20 16.99
CA SER A 22 -8.87 -6.97 17.79
C SER A 22 -9.37 -7.27 19.21
N ALA A 23 -10.02 -8.43 19.41
CA ALA A 23 -10.29 -8.96 20.74
C ALA A 23 -9.02 -9.59 21.31
N GLN A 24 -8.85 -9.54 22.64
CA GLN A 24 -7.64 -10.02 23.30
C GLN A 24 -7.34 -11.49 22.96
N THR A 25 -6.24 -11.71 22.23
CA THR A 25 -5.87 -12.98 21.57
C THR A 25 -4.36 -13.21 21.63
N ASN A 26 -3.94 -14.47 21.51
CA ASN A 26 -2.53 -14.85 21.37
C ASN A 26 -2.15 -15.18 19.90
N GLU A 27 -3.10 -15.12 18.95
CA GLU A 27 -2.84 -15.44 17.54
C GLU A 27 -2.30 -14.23 16.78
N THR A 28 -1.02 -13.93 17.01
CA THR A 28 -0.40 -12.71 16.48
C THR A 28 0.23 -12.85 15.10
N ALA A 29 0.36 -14.06 14.55
CA ALA A 29 1.05 -14.30 13.27
C ALA A 29 0.27 -15.26 12.38
N TRP A 30 -0.01 -14.83 11.15
CA TRP A 30 -0.86 -15.50 10.17
C TRP A 30 -0.14 -15.66 8.83
N GLU A 31 -0.34 -16.80 8.18
CA GLU A 31 0.06 -17.05 6.80
C GLU A 31 -1.17 -17.38 5.96
N VAL A 32 -1.44 -16.57 4.94
CA VAL A 32 -2.50 -16.78 3.97
C VAL A 32 -1.90 -17.44 2.73
N VAL A 33 -2.31 -18.67 2.45
CA VAL A 33 -1.87 -19.42 1.27
C VAL A 33 -2.94 -19.46 0.19
N ASN A 34 -2.54 -19.79 -1.03
CA ASN A 34 -3.41 -19.89 -2.21
C ASN A 34 -4.26 -18.63 -2.49
N PRO A 35 -3.70 -17.40 -2.48
CA PRO A 35 -4.49 -16.19 -2.62
C PRO A 35 -5.16 -16.05 -4.00
N ARG A 36 -4.57 -16.64 -5.05
CA ARG A 36 -5.13 -16.72 -6.43
C ARG A 36 -5.65 -15.37 -6.98
N GLY A 37 -5.00 -14.25 -6.63
CA GLY A 37 -5.43 -12.91 -7.07
C GLY A 37 -6.72 -12.41 -6.42
N SER A 38 -7.16 -13.03 -5.33
CA SER A 38 -8.39 -12.64 -4.62
C SER A 38 -8.28 -11.22 -4.09
N HIS A 39 -9.42 -10.53 -4.12
CA HIS A 39 -9.55 -9.14 -3.70
C HIS A 39 -9.74 -9.05 -2.19
N ALA A 40 -9.56 -7.85 -1.63
CA ALA A 40 -9.85 -7.49 -0.24
C ALA A 40 -9.25 -8.45 0.80
N ILE A 41 -8.05 -8.99 0.55
CA ILE A 41 -7.31 -9.78 1.54
C ILE A 41 -6.79 -8.84 2.64
N ALA A 42 -6.96 -9.24 3.90
CA ALA A 42 -6.40 -8.57 5.07
C ALA A 42 -6.85 -7.10 5.22
N VAL A 43 -8.14 -6.82 4.95
CA VAL A 43 -8.71 -5.46 5.05
C VAL A 43 -9.24 -5.16 6.45
N GLY A 44 -9.20 -3.88 6.85
CA GLY A 44 -9.80 -3.39 8.10
C GLY A 44 -9.18 -3.98 9.36
N LEU A 45 -7.87 -4.23 9.33
CA LEU A 45 -7.17 -4.82 10.48
C LEU A 45 -6.87 -3.78 11.55
N ASP A 46 -7.53 -3.91 12.69
CA ASP A 46 -7.34 -3.09 13.89
C ASP A 46 -6.78 -3.92 15.06
N ALA A 47 -5.71 -4.65 14.78
CA ALA A 47 -4.98 -5.44 15.78
C ALA A 47 -3.48 -5.49 15.43
N PRO A 48 -2.58 -5.53 16.42
CA PRO A 48 -1.13 -5.58 16.19
C PRO A 48 -0.68 -7.01 15.81
N ILE A 49 -1.17 -7.50 14.68
CA ILE A 49 -0.86 -8.83 14.13
C ILE A 49 0.02 -8.74 12.88
N GLU A 50 0.74 -9.82 12.60
CA GLU A 50 1.51 -10.02 11.38
C GLU A 50 0.72 -10.94 10.43
N VAL A 51 0.52 -10.51 9.19
CA VAL A 51 -0.18 -11.28 8.16
C VAL A 51 0.71 -11.40 6.93
N ARG A 52 1.18 -12.61 6.65
CA ARG A 52 1.94 -12.93 5.45
C ARG A 52 1.02 -13.52 4.39
N VAL A 53 0.96 -12.92 3.20
CA VAL A 53 0.19 -13.44 2.06
C VAL A 53 1.15 -14.07 1.06
N SER A 54 1.08 -15.39 0.94
CA SER A 54 1.94 -16.22 0.10
C SER A 54 1.42 -16.27 -1.34
N GLY A 55 1.62 -15.19 -2.07
CA GLY A 55 1.31 -15.06 -3.50
C GLY A 55 0.77 -13.67 -3.87
N SER A 56 0.30 -13.54 -5.11
CA SER A 56 -0.28 -12.28 -5.60
C SER A 56 -1.73 -12.10 -5.16
N THR A 57 -2.11 -10.84 -4.92
CA THR A 57 -3.46 -10.44 -4.50
C THR A 57 -4.10 -9.52 -5.53
N GLY A 58 -5.41 -9.32 -5.40
CA GLY A 58 -6.16 -8.40 -6.25
C GLY A 58 -6.43 -7.07 -5.56
N TYR A 59 -7.64 -6.54 -5.74
CA TYR A 59 -8.01 -5.18 -5.39
C TYR A 59 -8.03 -5.00 -3.87
N TYR A 60 -7.65 -3.82 -3.37
CA TYR A 60 -7.82 -3.40 -1.97
C TYR A 60 -7.12 -4.26 -0.91
N CYS A 61 -6.09 -5.02 -1.28
CA CYS A 61 -5.30 -5.77 -0.30
C CYS A 61 -4.77 -4.83 0.80
N ALA A 62 -4.91 -5.20 2.07
CA ALA A 62 -4.50 -4.40 3.22
C ALA A 62 -5.14 -3.00 3.34
N GLY A 63 -6.26 -2.75 2.65
CA GLY A 63 -7.01 -1.49 2.77
C GLY A 63 -7.56 -1.29 4.19
N MET A 64 -7.65 -0.04 4.64
CA MET A 64 -8.12 0.35 5.97
C MET A 64 -7.32 -0.28 7.13
N ASN A 65 -6.06 -0.67 6.88
CA ASN A 65 -5.19 -1.19 7.94
C ASN A 65 -4.90 -0.10 8.99
N GLN A 66 -4.92 -0.47 10.26
CA GLN A 66 -4.69 0.43 11.38
C GLN A 66 -3.51 -0.01 12.24
N GLN A 67 -3.39 -1.30 12.58
CA GLN A 67 -2.33 -1.75 13.50
C GLN A 67 -1.47 -2.89 12.95
N ALA A 68 -1.93 -3.59 11.91
CA ALA A 68 -1.27 -4.80 11.46
C ALA A 68 -0.02 -4.50 10.63
N THR A 69 0.87 -5.49 10.57
CA THR A 69 1.93 -5.59 9.57
C THR A 69 1.53 -6.63 8.54
N VAL A 70 1.30 -6.21 7.30
CA VAL A 70 0.93 -7.11 6.20
C VAL A 70 2.08 -7.25 5.22
N HIS A 71 2.50 -8.48 4.93
CA HIS A 71 3.58 -8.78 4.00
C HIS A 71 3.08 -9.64 2.84
N VAL A 72 3.09 -9.11 1.61
CA VAL A 72 2.68 -9.82 0.40
C VAL A 72 3.91 -10.26 -0.39
N THR A 73 4.03 -11.56 -0.64
CA THR A 73 5.20 -12.12 -1.36
C THR A 73 5.11 -12.00 -2.88
N GLY A 74 3.91 -11.72 -3.41
CA GLY A 74 3.67 -11.46 -4.83
C GLY A 74 3.40 -10.00 -5.15
N SER A 75 2.77 -9.78 -6.31
CA SER A 75 2.27 -8.47 -6.75
C SER A 75 0.85 -8.23 -6.22
N VAL A 76 0.45 -6.96 -6.15
CA VAL A 76 -0.85 -6.54 -5.62
C VAL A 76 -1.66 -5.78 -6.67
N GLY A 77 -2.98 -5.97 -6.64
CA GLY A 77 -3.91 -5.27 -7.50
C GLY A 77 -4.17 -3.81 -7.11
N PRO A 78 -5.16 -3.16 -7.74
CA PRO A 78 -5.46 -1.75 -7.50
C PRO A 78 -5.85 -1.46 -6.05
N GLY A 79 -5.42 -0.32 -5.51
CA GLY A 79 -5.85 0.16 -4.19
C GLY A 79 -5.23 -0.58 -3.00
N VAL A 80 -4.05 -1.19 -3.15
CA VAL A 80 -3.31 -1.74 -1.99
C VAL A 80 -3.13 -0.66 -0.92
N ALA A 81 -3.38 -1.00 0.35
CA ALA A 81 -3.30 -0.07 1.48
C ALA A 81 -4.14 1.22 1.32
N GLU A 82 -5.22 1.16 0.53
CA GLU A 82 -6.15 2.29 0.41
C GLU A 82 -6.77 2.62 1.77
N ASN A 83 -6.83 3.91 2.10
CA ASN A 83 -7.38 4.44 3.35
C ASN A 83 -6.70 3.84 4.61
N MET A 84 -5.43 3.46 4.51
CA MET A 84 -4.65 2.99 5.64
C MET A 84 -4.49 4.10 6.69
N MET A 85 -4.76 3.77 7.95
CA MET A 85 -4.71 4.69 9.08
C MET A 85 -3.33 4.72 9.74
N SER A 86 -2.74 3.53 9.93
CA SER A 86 -1.39 3.31 10.45
C SER A 86 -0.98 1.84 10.21
N GLY A 87 0.13 1.40 10.81
CA GLY A 87 0.68 0.05 10.60
C GLY A 87 1.68 0.01 9.43
N THR A 88 1.94 -1.20 8.92
CA THR A 88 2.91 -1.40 7.83
C THR A 88 2.37 -2.36 6.78
N VAL A 89 2.58 -2.06 5.50
CA VAL A 89 2.33 -2.97 4.39
C VAL A 89 3.59 -3.09 3.54
N VAL A 90 4.05 -4.30 3.29
CA VAL A 90 5.22 -4.59 2.45
C VAL A 90 4.79 -5.47 1.28
N VAL A 91 5.17 -5.09 0.07
CA VAL A 91 4.90 -5.82 -1.17
C VAL A 91 6.22 -6.17 -1.83
N GLU A 92 6.49 -7.47 -2.02
CA GLU A 92 7.70 -7.94 -2.70
C GLU A 92 7.66 -7.70 -4.22
N GLY A 93 6.47 -7.76 -4.83
CA GLY A 93 6.27 -7.55 -6.25
C GLY A 93 5.93 -6.10 -6.64
N ASP A 94 5.22 -5.98 -7.76
CA ASP A 94 4.68 -4.71 -8.26
C ASP A 94 3.32 -4.40 -7.63
N ALA A 95 2.99 -3.10 -7.57
CA ALA A 95 1.67 -2.62 -7.23
C ALA A 95 0.97 -2.00 -8.44
N SER A 96 -0.31 -2.33 -8.61
CA SER A 96 -1.16 -1.73 -9.64
C SER A 96 -1.54 -0.27 -9.29
N GLN A 97 -2.58 0.27 -9.93
CA GLN A 97 -2.97 1.68 -9.69
C GLN A 97 -3.39 1.94 -8.24
N TYR A 98 -3.29 3.20 -7.81
CA TYR A 98 -3.89 3.69 -6.56
C TYR A 98 -3.26 3.11 -5.27
N ALA A 99 -2.03 2.61 -5.32
CA ALA A 99 -1.32 2.15 -4.14
C ALA A 99 -1.24 3.27 -3.07
N GLY A 100 -1.69 3.00 -1.85
CA GLY A 100 -1.72 3.96 -0.74
C GLY A 100 -2.72 5.11 -0.91
N ALA A 101 -3.70 4.97 -1.82
CA ALA A 101 -4.70 6.02 -2.06
C ALA A 101 -5.41 6.42 -0.76
N THR A 102 -5.58 7.72 -0.53
CA THR A 102 -6.28 8.28 0.64
C THR A 102 -5.71 7.91 2.02
N GLY A 103 -4.54 7.25 2.09
CA GLY A 103 -3.93 6.82 3.35
C GLY A 103 -3.62 7.99 4.28
N HIS A 104 -4.00 7.85 5.55
CA HIS A 104 -3.85 8.83 6.61
C HIS A 104 -2.55 8.70 7.40
N GLY A 105 -1.92 7.53 7.38
CA GLY A 105 -0.68 7.27 8.11
C GLY A 105 -0.15 5.85 7.89
N GLY A 106 0.97 5.54 8.55
CA GLY A 106 1.66 4.26 8.40
C GLY A 106 2.62 4.21 7.22
N LEU A 107 3.17 3.02 6.96
CA LEU A 107 4.21 2.80 5.96
C LEU A 107 3.77 1.75 4.93
N LEU A 108 3.78 2.12 3.65
CA LEU A 108 3.64 1.21 2.52
C LEU A 108 4.99 1.09 1.78
N VAL A 109 5.56 -0.10 1.73
CA VAL A 109 6.79 -0.41 0.98
C VAL A 109 6.47 -1.30 -0.21
N ILE A 110 6.86 -0.87 -1.40
CA ILE A 110 6.70 -1.60 -2.66
C ILE A 110 8.09 -1.86 -3.23
N LYS A 111 8.51 -3.13 -3.28
CA LYS A 111 9.85 -3.49 -3.77
C LYS A 111 9.95 -3.52 -5.29
N GLY A 112 8.83 -3.65 -6.00
CA GLY A 112 8.74 -3.46 -7.45
C GLY A 112 8.38 -2.02 -7.83
N ASN A 113 7.63 -1.90 -8.91
CA ASN A 113 7.08 -0.66 -9.42
C ASN A 113 5.67 -0.41 -8.89
N ALA A 114 5.26 0.86 -8.83
CA ALA A 114 3.87 1.24 -8.66
C ALA A 114 3.32 1.82 -9.96
N SER A 115 2.10 1.46 -10.34
CA SER A 115 1.48 1.99 -11.55
C SER A 115 1.02 3.45 -11.37
N SER A 116 0.04 3.90 -12.16
CA SER A 116 -0.44 5.28 -12.09
C SER A 116 -1.10 5.61 -10.76
N ARG A 117 -1.05 6.91 -10.43
CA ARG A 117 -1.75 7.47 -9.27
C ARG A 117 -1.39 6.81 -7.93
N CYS A 118 -0.15 6.34 -7.79
CA CYS A 118 0.39 5.93 -6.50
C CYS A 118 0.34 7.12 -5.52
N GLY A 119 -0.24 6.94 -4.33
CA GLY A 119 -0.41 8.01 -3.34
C GLY A 119 -1.47 9.05 -3.70
N ILE A 120 -2.42 8.75 -4.60
CA ILE A 120 -3.51 9.69 -4.92
C ILE A 120 -4.29 10.09 -3.65
N SER A 121 -4.47 11.39 -3.47
CA SER A 121 -5.18 11.96 -2.33
C SER A 121 -4.62 11.51 -0.98
N MET A 122 -3.33 11.17 -0.87
CA MET A 122 -2.68 10.82 0.39
C MET A 122 -2.82 11.91 1.46
N LYS A 123 -3.05 11.52 2.72
CA LYS A 123 -3.39 12.41 3.84
C LYS A 123 -2.45 12.21 5.05
N GLY A 124 -1.28 11.60 4.84
CA GLY A 124 -0.29 11.39 5.90
C GLY A 124 0.46 10.06 5.81
N ILE A 125 0.07 9.14 4.93
CA ILE A 125 0.80 7.88 4.70
C ILE A 125 2.21 8.13 4.14
N ASP A 126 3.18 7.31 4.55
CA ASP A 126 4.50 7.21 3.94
C ASP A 126 4.54 6.05 2.95
N ILE A 127 4.92 6.33 1.71
CA ILE A 127 5.00 5.35 0.63
C ILE A 127 6.44 5.30 0.11
N VAL A 128 7.04 4.12 0.07
CA VAL A 128 8.37 3.88 -0.48
C VAL A 128 8.27 2.91 -1.64
N VAL A 129 8.66 3.35 -2.84
CA VAL A 129 8.69 2.54 -4.06
C VAL A 129 10.13 2.35 -4.49
N HIS A 130 10.60 1.10 -4.49
CA HIS A 130 11.97 0.76 -4.90
C HIS A 130 12.18 0.90 -6.41
N GLY A 131 11.14 0.64 -7.20
CA GLY A 131 11.14 0.82 -8.65
C GLY A 131 10.61 2.19 -9.08
N ASN A 132 9.89 2.19 -10.20
CA ASN A 132 9.33 3.38 -10.81
C ASN A 132 7.89 3.63 -10.35
N VAL A 133 7.43 4.88 -10.49
CA VAL A 133 6.02 5.24 -10.33
C VAL A 133 5.42 5.74 -11.65
N GLY A 134 4.16 5.38 -11.90
CA GLY A 134 3.43 5.78 -13.10
C GLY A 134 2.99 7.26 -13.11
N HIS A 135 2.26 7.62 -14.18
CA HIS A 135 1.71 8.97 -14.35
C HIS A 135 0.75 9.35 -13.22
N MET A 136 0.66 10.66 -12.94
CA MET A 136 -0.22 11.26 -11.94
C MET A 136 -0.03 10.70 -10.52
N SER A 137 1.16 10.17 -10.21
CA SER A 137 1.49 9.77 -8.84
C SER A 137 1.49 10.99 -7.93
N ALA A 138 1.00 10.82 -6.71
CA ALA A 138 0.70 11.86 -5.73
C ALA A 138 -0.30 12.93 -6.21
N PHE A 139 -1.18 12.60 -7.17
CA PHE A 139 -2.27 13.50 -7.55
C PHE A 139 -3.13 13.85 -6.33
N MET A 140 -3.37 15.14 -6.09
CA MET A 140 -4.09 15.63 -4.90
C MET A 140 -3.45 15.25 -3.56
N GLY A 141 -2.14 14.98 -3.52
CA GLY A 141 -1.44 14.61 -2.29
C GLY A 141 -1.49 15.71 -1.23
N GLN A 142 -2.18 15.47 -0.12
CA GLN A 142 -2.42 16.47 0.92
C GLN A 142 -1.30 16.50 1.97
N ALA A 143 -0.88 15.33 2.46
CA ALA A 143 0.19 15.19 3.45
C ALA A 143 0.83 13.79 3.35
N GLY A 144 1.97 13.62 4.02
CA GLY A 144 2.78 12.39 4.00
C GLY A 144 3.96 12.47 3.02
N ASN A 145 4.65 11.34 2.82
CA ASN A 145 5.82 11.28 1.95
C ASN A 145 5.68 10.19 0.88
N LEU A 146 6.08 10.50 -0.36
CA LEU A 146 6.29 9.50 -1.41
C LEU A 146 7.77 9.49 -1.79
N VAL A 147 8.44 8.36 -1.55
CA VAL A 147 9.84 8.13 -1.91
C VAL A 147 9.90 7.17 -3.08
N VAL A 148 10.56 7.58 -4.17
CA VAL A 148 10.72 6.81 -5.40
C VAL A 148 12.20 6.62 -5.68
N CYS A 149 12.66 5.37 -5.62
CA CYS A 149 14.06 5.02 -5.88
C CYS A 149 14.39 4.89 -7.39
N GLY A 150 13.38 4.76 -8.25
CA GLY A 150 13.47 4.81 -9.70
C GLY A 150 12.98 6.13 -10.29
N ASP A 151 12.34 6.04 -11.46
CA ASP A 151 11.82 7.16 -12.24
C ASP A 151 10.34 7.46 -11.93
N ALA A 152 9.91 8.69 -12.20
CA ALA A 152 8.53 9.13 -12.10
C ALA A 152 7.95 9.53 -13.48
N GLY A 153 6.73 9.06 -13.75
CA GLY A 153 5.98 9.37 -14.98
C GLY A 153 5.48 10.82 -15.09
N ASP A 154 4.57 11.03 -16.04
CA ASP A 154 4.00 12.36 -16.31
C ASP A 154 3.16 12.91 -15.14
N ALA A 155 3.16 14.23 -14.98
CA ALA A 155 2.31 14.97 -14.03
C ALA A 155 2.47 14.52 -12.57
N LEU A 156 3.71 14.31 -12.12
CA LEU A 156 4.01 13.98 -10.72
C LEU A 156 3.56 15.12 -9.79
N GLY A 157 2.78 14.78 -8.76
CA GLY A 157 2.32 15.76 -7.76
C GLY A 157 1.31 16.77 -8.30
N ASP A 158 0.53 16.41 -9.32
CA ASP A 158 -0.51 17.32 -9.82
C ASP A 158 -1.58 17.61 -8.75
N SER A 159 -1.94 18.88 -8.58
CA SER A 159 -2.77 19.36 -7.46
C SER A 159 -2.26 19.00 -6.05
N ILE A 160 -0.95 18.91 -5.85
CA ILE A 160 -0.36 18.64 -4.53
C ILE A 160 -0.52 19.81 -3.56
N TYR A 161 -0.65 19.49 -2.26
CA TYR A 161 -0.70 20.46 -1.16
C TYR A 161 0.61 20.39 -0.36
N GLU A 162 0.64 19.70 0.79
CA GLU A 162 1.79 19.65 1.71
C GLU A 162 2.55 18.31 1.66
N ALA A 163 2.13 17.36 0.82
CA ALA A 163 2.84 16.10 0.64
C ALA A 163 4.25 16.34 0.05
N LYS A 164 5.22 15.55 0.50
CA LYS A 164 6.62 15.66 0.06
C LYS A 164 6.99 14.49 -0.82
N LEU A 165 7.49 14.79 -2.01
CA LEU A 165 7.87 13.78 -3.00
C LEU A 165 9.39 13.78 -3.15
N PHE A 166 9.99 12.61 -3.06
CA PHE A 166 11.43 12.41 -3.21
C PHE A 166 11.65 11.42 -4.34
N VAL A 167 12.33 11.84 -5.40
CA VAL A 167 12.61 10.99 -6.57
C VAL A 167 14.11 10.93 -6.78
N ARG A 168 14.67 9.71 -6.80
CA ARG A 168 16.09 9.49 -7.08
C ARG A 168 16.40 9.53 -8.58
N GLY A 169 15.50 8.98 -9.39
CA GLY A 169 15.64 8.92 -10.85
C GLY A 169 15.15 10.18 -11.55
N LYS A 170 14.70 10.02 -12.79
CA LYS A 170 14.20 11.11 -13.61
C LYS A 170 12.72 11.35 -13.35
N VAL A 171 12.33 12.61 -13.27
CA VAL A 171 10.93 13.04 -13.30
C VAL A 171 10.60 13.48 -14.72
N LYS A 172 9.61 12.83 -15.35
CA LYS A 172 9.26 13.15 -16.73
C LYS A 172 8.59 14.52 -16.87
N SER A 173 7.62 14.82 -16.01
CA SER A 173 7.01 16.14 -15.88
C SER A 173 6.35 16.31 -14.52
N LEU A 174 6.35 17.55 -14.03
CA LEU A 174 5.65 17.92 -12.80
C LEU A 174 4.19 18.27 -13.10
N GLY A 175 3.33 18.05 -12.11
CA GLY A 175 1.97 18.57 -12.08
C GLY A 175 1.93 20.08 -11.82
N ALA A 176 0.76 20.69 -11.98
CA ALA A 176 0.61 22.16 -12.01
C ALA A 176 1.10 22.84 -10.72
N ASP A 177 0.84 22.21 -9.58
CA ASP A 177 1.12 22.75 -8.25
C ASP A 177 2.40 22.14 -7.60
N CYS A 178 3.09 21.24 -8.32
CA CYS A 178 4.30 20.59 -7.82
C CYS A 178 5.54 21.41 -8.16
N ILE A 179 6.24 21.88 -7.13
CA ILE A 179 7.44 22.72 -7.28
C ILE A 179 8.67 21.92 -6.86
N GLU A 180 9.61 21.74 -7.78
CA GLU A 180 10.91 21.14 -7.50
C GLU A 180 11.76 22.04 -6.59
N LYS A 181 12.43 21.43 -5.62
CA LYS A 181 13.29 22.11 -4.64
C LYS A 181 14.55 21.28 -4.39
N GLU A 182 15.66 21.94 -4.09
CA GLU A 182 16.85 21.26 -3.59
C GLU A 182 16.55 20.56 -2.27
N MET A 183 17.01 19.31 -2.15
CA MET A 183 16.92 18.54 -0.91
C MET A 183 17.83 19.19 0.13
N ARG A 184 17.27 19.53 1.29
CA ARG A 184 17.96 20.16 2.42
C ARG A 184 18.01 19.23 3.61
#